data_AF-A0A1J3I2X6-F1
#
_entry.id   AF-A0A1J3I2X6-F1
#
_cell.length_a   1.000
_cell.length_b   1.000
_cell.length_c   1.000
_cell.angle_alpha   90.00
_cell.angle_beta   90.00
_cell.angle_gamma   90.00
#
_symmetry.space_group_name_H-M   'P 1'
#
loop_
_entity.id
_entity.type
_entity.pdbx_description
1 polymer ?
#
loop_
_entity_poly.entity_id
_entity_poly.type
_entity_poly.pdbx_seq_one_letter_code
_entity_poly.pdbx_strand_id
1 'polypeptide(L)'
;FPPPGYPSSKVALRGHDANLYSFFVSTRQSFFDRVMTGLKNCDILSIRTCAEIEATLCGFIERQCQKKVLLTGPMFPAPQEKRVKPLEDRWNHWLNGFEPGSVVFCALGTHCFLEKDQFQELCLGLELTGLPFLVRAMPPRGSSTTQEALPE
;
A
#
# COMPACT_ATOMS: atom_id res chain seq x y z
N PHE A 1 -23.45 -5.20 4.93
CA PHE A 1 -23.93 -4.02 4.18
C PHE A 1 -23.13 -2.80 4.63
N PRO A 2 -22.76 -1.89 3.72
CA PRO A 2 -22.06 -0.67 4.10
C PRO A 2 -22.96 0.19 5.03
N PRO A 3 -22.37 1.01 5.92
CA PRO A 3 -23.13 1.88 6.80
C PRO A 3 -23.93 2.92 6.01
N PRO A 4 -25.02 3.46 6.57
CA PRO A 4 -25.80 4.51 5.92
C PRO A 4 -24.93 5.70 5.49
N GLY A 5 -25.10 6.13 4.23
CA GLY A 5 -24.36 7.26 3.67
C GLY A 5 -22.94 6.95 3.19
N TYR A 6 -22.52 5.66 3.19
CA TYR A 6 -21.24 5.25 2.60
C TYR A 6 -21.20 5.58 1.10
N PRO A 7 -20.12 6.20 0.59
CA PRO A 7 -20.13 6.85 -0.72
C PRO A 7 -19.94 5.91 -1.92
N SER A 8 -19.74 4.61 -1.70
CA SER A 8 -19.53 3.64 -2.78
C SER A 8 -20.51 2.47 -2.70
N SER A 9 -21.25 2.26 -3.79
CA SER A 9 -22.08 1.07 -3.98
C SER A 9 -21.32 -0.11 -4.62
N LYS A 10 -20.09 0.13 -5.10
CA LYS A 10 -19.28 -0.83 -5.85
C LYS A 10 -18.28 -1.59 -4.97
N VAL A 11 -17.80 -0.95 -3.90
CA VAL A 11 -16.82 -1.54 -2.98
C VAL A 11 -17.59 -2.31 -1.91
N ALA A 12 -17.83 -3.59 -2.17
CA ALA A 12 -18.28 -4.55 -1.18
C ALA A 12 -17.15 -5.55 -0.94
N LEU A 13 -16.82 -5.80 0.33
CA LEU A 13 -15.90 -6.88 0.69
C LEU A 13 -16.49 -8.20 0.17
N ARG A 14 -15.73 -8.93 -0.65
CA ARG A 14 -16.11 -10.29 -1.03
C ARG A 14 -16.05 -11.18 0.21
N GLY A 15 -16.75 -12.31 0.20
CA GLY A 15 -16.81 -13.19 1.40
C GLY A 15 -15.44 -13.58 1.96
N HIS A 16 -14.46 -13.83 1.10
CA HIS A 16 -13.08 -14.12 1.53
C HIS A 16 -12.37 -12.89 2.11
N ASP A 17 -12.51 -11.70 1.50
CA ASP A 17 -11.94 -10.46 2.02
C ASP A 17 -12.56 -10.11 3.38
N ALA A 18 -13.88 -10.27 3.50
CA ALA A 18 -14.62 -10.04 4.74
C ALA A 18 -14.14 -10.97 5.86
N ASN A 19 -13.85 -12.24 5.56
CA ASN A 19 -13.29 -13.18 6.55
C ASN A 19 -11.89 -12.76 7.01
N LEU A 20 -11.04 -12.30 6.11
CA LEU A 20 -9.68 -11.85 6.44
C LEU A 20 -9.71 -10.59 7.30
N TYR A 21 -10.53 -9.60 6.94
CA TYR A 21 -10.76 -8.42 7.77
C TYR A 21 -11.42 -8.76 9.10
N SER A 22 -12.41 -9.67 9.12
CA SER A 22 -13.09 -10.10 10.34
C SER A 22 -12.14 -10.80 11.30
N PHE A 23 -11.20 -11.62 10.80
CA PHE A 23 -10.16 -12.24 11.61
C PHE A 23 -9.22 -11.19 12.20
N PHE A 24 -8.81 -10.19 11.42
CA PHE A 24 -8.01 -9.07 11.93
C PHE A 24 -8.75 -8.26 12.98
N VAL A 25 -10.04 -7.97 12.77
CA VAL A 25 -10.88 -7.22 13.71
C VAL A 25 -11.13 -8.01 14.99
N SER A 26 -11.40 -9.31 14.91
CA SER A 26 -11.67 -10.14 16.08
C SER A 26 -10.41 -10.43 16.90
N THR A 27 -9.28 -10.69 16.26
CA THR A 27 -8.00 -10.95 16.96
C THR A 27 -7.38 -9.68 17.54
N ARG A 28 -7.73 -8.50 17.02
CA ARG A 28 -7.21 -7.20 17.47
C ARG A 28 -8.30 -6.24 17.93
N GLN A 29 -9.37 -6.76 18.52
CA GLN A 29 -10.51 -5.94 18.95
C GLN A 29 -10.09 -4.76 19.84
N SER A 30 -9.23 -5.01 20.83
CA SER A 30 -8.72 -3.96 21.71
C SER A 30 -7.94 -2.86 20.98
N PHE A 31 -7.23 -3.19 19.90
CA PHE A 31 -6.55 -2.21 19.06
C PHE A 31 -7.56 -1.36 18.28
N PHE A 32 -8.57 -1.99 17.66
CA PHE A 32 -9.64 -1.29 16.95
C PHE A 32 -10.42 -0.35 17.87
N ASP A 33 -10.79 -0.81 19.07
CA ASP A 33 -11.49 0.01 20.07
C ASP A 33 -10.65 1.23 20.46
N ARG A 34 -9.34 1.05 20.66
CA ARG A 34 -8.41 2.15 20.97
C ARG A 34 -8.31 3.16 19.82
N VAL A 35 -8.17 2.69 18.58
CA VAL A 35 -8.14 3.57 17.40
C VAL A 35 -9.44 4.35 17.29
N MET A 36 -10.59 3.68 17.36
CA MET A 36 -11.90 4.34 17.27
C MET A 36 -12.14 5.32 18.41
N THR A 37 -11.71 5.00 19.62
CA THR A 37 -11.77 5.92 20.77
C THR A 37 -10.91 7.15 20.52
N GLY A 38 -9.70 6.99 19.98
CA GLY A 38 -8.84 8.10 19.59
C GLY A 38 -9.47 8.99 18.52
N LEU A 39 -10.04 8.38 17.46
CA LEU A 39 -10.72 9.12 16.39
C LEU A 39 -11.93 9.92 16.91
N LYS A 40 -12.69 9.37 17.86
CA LYS A 40 -13.86 10.05 18.46
C LYS A 40 -13.47 11.19 19.42
N ASN A 41 -12.37 11.03 20.14
CA ASN A 41 -11.94 11.98 21.17
C ASN A 41 -10.91 13.00 20.70
N CYS A 42 -10.42 12.93 19.45
CA CYS A 42 -9.57 13.97 18.89
C CYS A 42 -10.36 15.26 18.57
N ASP A 43 -9.66 16.37 18.42
CA ASP A 43 -10.25 17.64 17.95
C ASP A 43 -10.37 17.66 16.42
N ILE A 44 -9.37 17.08 15.73
CA ILE A 44 -9.20 17.14 14.28
C ILE A 44 -8.66 15.79 13.78
N LEU A 45 -9.19 15.35 12.63
CA LEU A 45 -8.69 14.19 11.89
C LEU A 45 -7.79 14.65 10.75
N SER A 46 -6.50 14.32 10.81
CA SER A 46 -5.56 14.58 9.71
C SER A 46 -5.42 13.32 8.86
N ILE A 47 -5.74 13.40 7.57
CA ILE A 47 -5.63 12.30 6.62
C ILE A 47 -4.63 12.67 5.52
N ARG A 48 -3.67 11.78 5.28
CA ARG A 48 -2.65 11.94 4.25
C ARG A 48 -3.20 11.58 2.87
N THR A 49 -3.98 12.50 2.32
CA THR A 49 -4.62 12.38 1.00
C THR A 49 -4.97 13.78 0.47
N CYS A 50 -5.60 13.86 -0.69
CA CYS A 50 -6.13 15.11 -1.23
C CYS A 50 -7.56 14.94 -1.76
N ALA A 51 -8.25 16.07 -1.97
CA ALA A 51 -9.66 16.09 -2.35
C ALA A 51 -9.88 15.46 -3.73
N GLU A 52 -8.93 15.63 -4.64
CA GLU A 52 -8.95 15.09 -5.99
C GLU A 52 -9.00 13.55 -6.01
N ILE A 53 -8.46 12.90 -4.98
CA ILE A 53 -8.42 11.44 -4.87
C ILE A 53 -9.58 10.91 -4.01
N GLU A 54 -9.82 11.51 -2.84
CA GLU A 54 -10.69 10.88 -1.81
C GLU A 54 -11.76 11.81 -1.20
N ALA A 55 -12.07 12.96 -1.81
CA ALA A 55 -13.01 13.95 -1.23
C ALA A 55 -14.32 13.33 -0.72
N THR A 56 -14.97 12.46 -1.49
CA THR A 56 -16.26 11.86 -1.12
C THR A 56 -16.13 10.96 0.10
N LEU A 57 -15.03 10.21 0.23
CA LEU A 57 -14.75 9.35 1.37
C LEU A 57 -14.38 10.18 2.60
N CYS A 58 -13.53 11.19 2.46
CA CYS A 58 -13.16 12.10 3.54
C CYS A 58 -14.40 12.84 4.09
N GLY A 59 -15.28 13.32 3.21
CA GLY A 59 -16.54 13.95 3.63
C GLY A 59 -17.48 12.97 4.35
N PHE A 60 -17.49 11.70 3.95
CA PHE A 60 -18.19 10.65 4.71
C PHE A 60 -17.59 10.46 6.11
N ILE A 61 -16.26 10.37 6.22
CA ILE A 61 -15.55 10.23 7.51
C ILE A 61 -15.83 11.44 8.41
N GLU A 62 -15.78 12.65 7.88
CA GLU A 62 -16.10 13.89 8.61
C GLU A 62 -17.50 13.84 9.21
N ARG A 63 -18.50 13.42 8.42
CA ARG A 63 -19.88 13.22 8.91
C ARG A 63 -20.01 12.08 9.92
N GLN A 64 -19.29 10.98 9.76
CA GLN A 64 -19.37 9.85 10.70
C GLN A 64 -18.70 10.17 12.05
N CYS A 65 -17.55 10.83 12.01
CA CYS A 65 -16.80 11.16 13.21
C CYS A 65 -17.30 12.44 13.88
N GLN A 66 -18.05 13.30 13.16
CA GLN A 66 -18.43 14.65 13.61
C GLN A 66 -17.19 15.47 13.99
N LYS A 67 -16.12 15.33 13.21
CA LYS A 67 -14.82 15.99 13.40
C LYS A 67 -14.34 16.62 12.11
N LYS A 68 -13.71 17.79 12.20
CA LYS A 68 -13.07 18.44 11.06
C LYS A 68 -11.99 17.51 10.48
N VAL A 69 -12.06 17.26 9.18
CA VAL A 69 -11.03 16.50 8.46
C VAL A 69 -10.08 17.47 7.75
N LEU A 70 -8.78 17.37 8.05
CA LEU A 70 -7.71 18.07 7.34
C LEU A 70 -7.01 17.12 6.38
N LEU A 71 -6.95 17.52 5.12
CA LEU A 71 -6.23 16.79 4.09
C LEU A 71 -4.83 17.39 3.98
N THR A 72 -3.81 16.58 4.27
CA THR A 72 -2.42 17.06 4.24
C THR A 72 -1.78 16.98 2.85
N GLY A 73 -2.53 16.53 1.85
CA GLY A 73 -2.05 16.26 0.51
C GLY A 73 -1.28 14.94 0.42
N PRO A 74 -0.93 14.51 -0.79
CA PRO A 74 0.11 13.51 -0.95
C PRO A 74 1.42 14.13 -0.44
N MET A 75 1.87 13.69 0.74
CA MET A 75 3.12 14.14 1.35
C MET A 75 4.30 13.55 0.57
N PHE A 76 4.53 14.07 -0.64
CA PHE A 76 5.77 13.84 -1.35
C PHE A 76 6.90 14.53 -0.57
N PRO A 77 8.10 13.94 -0.52
CA PRO A 77 9.27 14.68 -0.08
C PRO A 77 9.29 16.00 -0.86
N ALA A 78 9.44 17.13 -0.16
CA ALA A 78 9.67 18.41 -0.84
C ALA A 78 10.82 18.21 -1.85
N PRO A 79 10.84 18.92 -2.98
CA PRO A 79 11.98 18.95 -3.89
C PRO A 79 13.17 19.52 -3.12
N GLN A 80 13.85 18.69 -2.34
CA GLN A 80 15.06 19.08 -1.64
C GLN A 80 16.15 19.01 -2.68
N GLU A 81 16.32 20.10 -3.43
CA GLU A 81 17.37 20.33 -4.43
C GLU A 81 18.80 20.05 -3.90
N LYS A 82 18.96 19.79 -2.59
CA LYS A 82 20.25 19.59 -1.92
C LYS A 82 20.35 18.33 -1.04
N ARG A 83 19.32 17.49 -0.96
CA ARG A 83 19.30 16.31 -0.04
C ARG A 83 18.69 15.04 -0.59
N VAL A 84 18.34 14.99 -1.87
CA VAL A 84 18.13 13.69 -2.52
C VAL A 84 19.51 13.08 -2.68
N LYS A 85 19.82 12.04 -1.91
CA LYS A 85 21.00 11.23 -2.21
C LYS A 85 20.85 10.80 -3.67
N PRO A 86 21.82 11.11 -4.54
CA PRO A 86 21.75 10.64 -5.91
C PRO A 86 21.57 9.13 -5.90
N LEU A 87 20.73 8.64 -6.81
CA LEU A 87 20.55 7.22 -7.02
C LEU A 87 21.94 6.61 -7.29
N GLU A 88 22.23 5.45 -6.69
CA GLU A 88 23.50 4.77 -6.92
C GLU A 88 23.75 4.62 -8.43
N ASP A 89 25.00 4.84 -8.86
CA ASP A 89 25.36 4.91 -10.28
C ASP A 89 24.92 3.66 -11.06
N ARG A 90 24.97 2.47 -10.44
CA ARG A 90 24.52 1.22 -11.07
C ARG A 90 23.04 1.25 -11.48
N TRP A 91 22.17 1.80 -10.62
CA TRP A 91 20.73 1.85 -10.87
C TRP A 91 20.40 2.99 -11.82
N ASN A 92 21.09 4.12 -11.68
CA ASN A 92 20.97 5.22 -12.62
C ASN A 92 21.36 4.77 -14.03
N HIS A 93 22.50 4.08 -14.18
CA HIS A 93 22.96 3.55 -15.45
C HIS A 93 22.00 2.50 -16.03
N TRP A 94 21.56 1.53 -15.23
CA TRP A 94 20.64 0.48 -15.68
C TRP A 94 19.28 1.06 -16.12
N LEU A 95 18.70 1.99 -15.36
CA LEU A 95 17.41 2.63 -15.72
C LEU A 95 17.53 3.50 -16.97
N ASN A 96 18.64 4.22 -17.15
CA ASN A 96 18.88 5.03 -18.34
C ASN A 96 19.12 4.20 -19.62
N GLY A 97 19.23 2.86 -19.50
CA GLY A 97 19.32 1.95 -20.63
C GLY A 97 17.97 1.61 -21.29
N PHE A 98 16.85 2.08 -20.72
CA PHE A 98 15.49 1.75 -21.19
C PHE A 98 14.68 3.00 -21.50
N GLU A 99 13.65 2.84 -22.34
CA GLU A 99 12.75 3.94 -22.73
C GLU A 99 11.90 4.44 -21.55
N PRO A 100 11.54 5.74 -21.52
CA PRO A 100 10.67 6.28 -20.48
C PRO A 100 9.35 5.52 -20.37
N GLY A 101 9.03 5.06 -19.15
CA GLY A 101 7.79 4.32 -18.87
C GLY A 101 7.81 2.83 -19.29
N SER A 102 8.95 2.27 -19.68
CA SER A 102 9.04 0.86 -20.10
C SER A 102 9.46 -0.12 -19.00
N VAL A 103 9.89 0.35 -17.83
CA VAL A 103 10.38 -0.49 -16.72
C VAL A 103 9.28 -0.73 -15.69
N VAL A 104 9.06 -1.99 -15.33
CA VAL A 104 8.12 -2.39 -14.27
C VAL A 104 8.82 -2.34 -12.91
N PHE A 105 8.29 -1.55 -11.97
CA PHE A 105 8.74 -1.57 -10.58
C PHE A 105 7.69 -2.23 -9.69
N CYS A 106 8.05 -3.35 -9.06
CA CYS A 106 7.19 -4.10 -8.15
C CYS A 106 7.75 -4.07 -6.72
N ALA A 107 6.99 -3.52 -5.79
CA ALA A 107 7.35 -3.52 -4.37
C ALA A 107 6.10 -3.70 -3.50
N LEU A 108 6.08 -4.76 -2.68
CA LEU A 108 4.91 -5.13 -1.85
C LEU A 108 4.99 -4.55 -0.43
N GLY A 109 5.78 -3.50 -0.24
CA GLY A 109 6.04 -2.92 1.08
C GLY A 109 6.89 -3.83 1.98
N THR A 110 7.11 -3.41 3.23
CA THR A 110 7.98 -4.13 4.19
C THR A 110 7.26 -5.19 5.01
N HIS A 111 5.93 -5.23 4.96
CA HIS A 111 5.10 -6.12 5.79
C HIS A 111 4.35 -7.18 4.97
N CYS A 112 4.70 -7.35 3.69
CA CYS A 112 4.18 -8.43 2.86
C CYS A 112 5.24 -9.52 2.72
N PHE A 113 4.93 -10.72 3.20
CA PHE A 113 5.77 -11.91 3.10
C PHE A 113 4.97 -12.94 2.30
N LEU A 114 5.45 -13.23 1.09
CA LEU A 114 4.83 -14.22 0.21
C LEU A 114 5.19 -15.63 0.68
N GLU A 115 4.32 -16.59 0.39
CA GLU A 115 4.73 -17.99 0.35
C GLU A 115 5.72 -18.21 -0.82
N LYS A 116 6.56 -19.24 -0.72
CA LYS A 116 7.64 -19.47 -1.71
C LYS A 116 7.10 -19.63 -3.13
N ASP A 117 6.03 -20.42 -3.30
CA ASP A 117 5.34 -20.64 -4.56
C ASP A 117 4.78 -19.33 -5.14
N GLN A 118 4.14 -18.51 -4.31
CA GLN A 118 3.62 -17.20 -4.74
C GLN A 118 4.72 -16.25 -5.22
N PHE A 119 5.89 -16.27 -4.58
CA PHE A 119 7.04 -15.48 -5.02
C PHE A 119 7.61 -15.99 -6.35
N GLN A 120 7.70 -17.31 -6.52
CA GLN A 120 8.16 -17.92 -7.77
C GLN A 120 7.22 -17.58 -8.94
N GLU A 121 5.90 -17.71 -8.74
CA GLU A 121 4.91 -17.33 -9.74
C GLU A 121 4.95 -15.83 -10.08
N LEU A 122 5.23 -14.95 -9.11
CA LEU A 122 5.44 -13.53 -9.37
C LEU A 122 6.67 -13.30 -10.28
N CYS A 123 7.78 -13.96 -9.99
CA CYS A 123 9.01 -13.84 -10.79
C CYS A 123 8.82 -14.38 -12.22
N LEU A 124 8.24 -15.57 -12.36
CA LEU A 124 7.93 -16.16 -13.66
C LEU A 124 6.94 -15.30 -14.45
N GLY A 125 5.90 -14.78 -13.79
CA GLY A 125 4.94 -13.88 -14.39
C GLY A 125 5.57 -12.60 -14.92
N LEU A 126 6.55 -12.04 -14.21
CA LEU A 126 7.31 -10.86 -14.66
C LEU A 126 8.24 -11.20 -15.83
N GLU A 127 8.94 -12.34 -15.78
CA GLU A 127 9.76 -12.81 -16.89
C GLU A 127 8.94 -12.98 -18.18
N LEU A 128 7.76 -13.59 -18.07
CA LEU A 128 6.84 -13.78 -19.20
C LEU A 128 6.37 -12.48 -19.86
N THR A 129 6.45 -11.33 -19.17
CA THR A 129 6.10 -10.04 -19.79
C THR A 129 7.11 -9.63 -20.88
N GLY A 130 8.33 -10.14 -20.83
CA GLY A 130 9.43 -9.69 -21.69
C GLY A 130 9.85 -8.23 -21.45
N LEU A 131 9.35 -7.59 -20.38
CA LEU A 131 9.69 -6.21 -20.02
C LEU A 131 10.84 -6.17 -19.02
N PRO A 132 11.67 -5.10 -19.01
CA PRO A 132 12.63 -4.89 -17.93
C PRO A 132 11.89 -4.64 -16.61
N PHE A 133 12.33 -5.28 -15.54
CA PHE A 133 11.66 -5.15 -14.24
C PHE A 133 12.64 -5.07 -13.06
N LEU A 134 12.16 -4.45 -11.96
CA LEU A 134 12.78 -4.46 -10.65
C LEU A 134 11.76 -4.93 -9.61
N VAL A 135 12.11 -5.97 -8.85
CA VAL A 135 11.27 -6.50 -7.77
C VAL A 135 11.97 -6.30 -6.43
N ARG A 136 11.31 -5.60 -5.52
CA ARG A 136 11.65 -5.60 -4.09
C ARG A 136 10.68 -6.53 -3.36
N ALA A 137 11.19 -7.70 -2.97
CA ALA A 137 10.49 -8.66 -2.12
C ALA A 137 11.19 -8.81 -0.77
N MET A 138 10.41 -9.07 0.28
CA MET A 138 10.95 -9.64 1.51
C MET A 138 11.28 -11.12 1.28
N PRO A 139 12.24 -11.73 2.01
CA PRO A 139 12.47 -13.16 1.95
C PRO A 139 11.14 -13.92 2.10
N PRO A 140 10.78 -14.79 1.14
CA PRO A 140 9.57 -15.59 1.25
C PRO A 140 9.57 -16.47 2.49
N ARG A 141 8.38 -16.84 2.95
CA ARG A 141 8.26 -17.68 4.15
C ARG A 141 8.99 -19.00 3.95
N GLY A 142 9.78 -19.37 4.96
CA GLY A 142 10.63 -20.56 4.91
C GLY A 142 11.95 -20.40 4.15
N SER A 143 12.26 -19.21 3.62
CA SER A 143 13.54 -18.90 2.99
C SER A 143 14.33 -17.88 3.81
N SER A 144 15.64 -18.04 3.89
CA SER A 144 16.49 -17.11 4.64
C SER A 144 16.81 -15.87 3.82
N THR A 145 16.86 -16.03 2.49
CA THR A 145 17.09 -14.96 1.52
C THR A 145 16.09 -15.01 0.37
N THR A 146 15.96 -13.91 -0.36
CA THR A 146 15.14 -13.86 -1.60
C THR A 146 15.73 -14.72 -2.72
N GLN A 147 17.06 -14.87 -2.75
CA GLN A 147 17.78 -15.61 -3.78
C GLN A 147 17.49 -17.11 -3.72
N GLU A 148 17.39 -17.67 -2.51
CA GLU A 148 17.04 -19.09 -2.28
C GLU A 148 15.64 -19.46 -2.76
N ALA A 149 14.78 -18.46 -2.94
CA ALA A 149 13.38 -18.65 -3.31
C ALA A 149 13.10 -18.38 -4.80
N LEU A 150 14.12 -18.04 -5.59
CA LEU A 150 13.95 -17.81 -7.02
C LEU A 150 13.44 -19.09 -7.72
N PRO A 151 12.70 -18.95 -8.83
CA PRO A 151 12.38 -20.09 -9.70
C PRO A 151 13.68 -20.69 -10.28
N GLU A 152 13.63 -21.98 -10.61
CA GLU A 152 14.74 -22.72 -11.26
C GLU A 152 14.89 -22.35 -12.74
#